data_AF-A0A1A9UDJ1-F1
#
_entry.id   AF-A0A1A9UDJ1-F1
#
_cell.length_a   1.000
_cell.length_b   1.000
_cell.length_c   1.000
_cell.angle_alpha   90.00
_cell.angle_beta   90.00
_cell.angle_gamma   90.00
#
_symmetry.space_group_name_H-M   'P 1'
#
loop_
_entity.id
_entity.type
_entity.pdbx_description
1 polymer ?
#
loop_
_entity_poly.entity_id
_entity_poly.type
_entity_poly.pdbx_seq_one_letter_code
_entity_poly.pdbx_strand_id
1 'polypeptide(L)'
;MKTVTYFAILGAVVLATSASIVKNCAKSKSHLLDEENDVNISNCPKNKCSLKRNTDTVVEIKLKPKRDFKELNSDIQGIILDVPIPFLGYYGTSACPHIYDAEGKNVVGCPLKAGETYIYRNSFKILPVYPTVSLVVHWGLGDSNDDVVCFEVPAKIKA
;
A
#
# COMPACT_ATOMS: atom_id res chain seq x y z
N MET A 1 -43.95 5.27 50.18
CA MET A 1 -43.86 3.94 49.52
C MET A 1 -44.19 4.16 48.05
N LYS A 2 -43.32 4.01 47.04
CA LYS A 2 -42.02 3.37 46.88
C LYS A 2 -41.25 4.18 45.81
N THR A 3 -39.98 4.51 46.07
CA THR A 3 -39.06 5.10 45.08
C THR A 3 -38.63 4.02 44.08
N VAL A 4 -38.89 4.23 42.79
CA VAL A 4 -38.45 3.35 41.70
C VAL A 4 -37.14 3.90 41.16
N THR A 5 -36.03 3.27 41.53
CA THR A 5 -34.69 3.64 41.08
C THR A 5 -34.40 2.91 39.76
N TYR A 6 -34.39 3.64 38.64
CA TYR A 6 -33.98 3.10 37.34
C TYR A 6 -32.44 3.05 37.27
N PHE A 7 -31.87 1.85 37.26
CA PHE A 7 -30.47 1.63 36.92
C PHE A 7 -30.31 1.72 35.41
N ALA A 8 -29.77 2.84 34.90
CA ALA A 8 -29.33 2.95 33.52
C ALA A 8 -28.02 2.16 33.36
N ILE A 9 -28.09 0.99 32.74
CA ILE A 9 -26.91 0.21 32.34
C ILE A 9 -26.30 0.91 31.13
N LEU A 10 -25.23 1.68 31.35
CA LEU A 10 -24.44 2.30 30.31
C LEU A 10 -23.58 1.21 29.64
N GLY A 11 -24.10 0.59 28.58
CA GLY A 11 -23.36 -0.38 27.78
C GLY A 11 -22.21 0.31 27.04
N ALA A 12 -20.96 -0.03 27.41
CA ALA A 12 -19.78 0.41 26.68
C ALA A 12 -19.74 -0.27 25.31
N VAL A 13 -20.10 0.46 24.25
CA VAL A 13 -19.89 0.02 22.86
C VAL A 13 -18.40 0.12 22.57
N VAL A 14 -17.70 -1.03 22.63
CA VAL A 14 -16.32 -1.13 22.17
C VAL A 14 -16.34 -1.10 20.65
N LEU A 15 -16.04 0.05 20.06
CA LEU A 15 -15.79 0.17 18.62
C LEU A 15 -14.52 -0.63 18.32
N ALA A 16 -14.68 -1.81 17.72
CA ALA A 16 -13.56 -2.58 17.20
C ALA A 16 -12.95 -1.81 16.02
N THR A 17 -11.87 -1.07 16.27
CA THR A 17 -11.08 -0.45 15.21
C THR A 17 -10.28 -1.56 14.52
N SER A 18 -10.62 -1.89 13.27
CA SER A 18 -9.77 -2.76 12.46
C SER A 18 -8.45 -2.03 12.21
N ALA A 19 -7.34 -2.60 12.65
CA ALA A 19 -6.02 -2.07 12.34
C ALA A 19 -5.66 -2.45 10.90
N SER A 20 -5.35 -1.45 10.07
CA SER A 20 -4.80 -1.67 8.73
C SER A 20 -3.46 -2.41 8.81
N ILE A 21 -3.24 -3.38 7.93
CA ILE A 21 -1.93 -4.03 7.78
C ILE A 21 -0.90 -3.18 7.04
N VAL A 22 -1.37 -2.13 6.37
CA VAL A 22 -0.52 -1.21 5.63
C VAL A 22 0.06 -0.21 6.62
N LYS A 23 1.39 -0.16 6.72
CA LYS A 23 2.10 0.76 7.61
C LYS A 23 2.86 1.77 6.78
N ASN A 24 2.69 3.06 7.05
CA ASN A 24 3.52 4.09 6.44
C ASN A 24 5.00 3.88 6.82
N CYS A 25 5.91 4.11 5.88
CA CYS A 25 7.35 4.01 6.14
C CYS A 25 7.80 5.03 7.19
N ALA A 26 8.58 4.61 8.17
CA ALA A 26 8.95 5.43 9.34
C ALA A 26 9.68 6.74 9.02
N LYS A 27 10.32 6.85 7.85
CA LYS A 27 11.14 8.01 7.45
C LYS A 27 10.55 8.82 6.30
N SER A 28 9.41 8.43 5.76
CA SER A 28 8.85 9.07 4.58
C SER A 28 8.08 10.34 4.94
N LYS A 29 8.31 11.44 4.21
CA LYS A 29 7.51 12.68 4.31
C LYS A 29 6.28 12.67 3.39
N SER A 30 6.08 11.55 2.71
CA SER A 30 5.08 11.30 1.68
C SER A 30 3.64 11.42 2.18
N HIS A 31 2.68 11.13 1.31
CA HIS A 31 1.27 11.02 1.70
C HIS A 31 1.16 9.96 2.80
N LEU A 32 0.68 10.38 3.98
CA LEU A 32 0.29 9.43 5.01
C LEU A 32 -0.94 8.73 4.46
N LEU A 33 -0.87 7.41 4.32
CA LEU A 33 -2.03 6.58 4.03
C LEU A 33 -2.93 6.64 5.27
N ASP A 34 -3.79 7.65 5.29
CA ASP A 34 -4.69 7.95 6.41
C ASP A 34 -5.96 7.08 6.33
N GLU A 35 -6.27 6.52 5.15
CA GLU A 35 -7.38 5.59 4.94
C GLU A 35 -6.90 4.18 4.61
N GLU A 36 -7.53 3.18 5.26
CA GLU A 36 -7.41 1.75 4.93
C GLU A 36 -7.80 1.46 3.45
N ASN A 37 -8.39 2.44 2.76
CA ASN A 37 -8.87 2.38 1.37
C ASN A 37 -7.87 2.90 0.32
N ASP A 38 -6.75 3.51 0.72
CA ASP A 38 -5.83 4.11 -0.25
C ASP A 38 -4.94 3.07 -0.94
N VAL A 39 -4.82 1.86 -0.39
CA VAL A 39 -4.06 0.74 -0.97
C VAL A 39 -4.93 -0.50 -1.05
N ASN A 40 -5.15 -0.98 -2.27
CA ASN A 40 -5.83 -2.23 -2.54
C ASN A 40 -4.87 -3.22 -3.22
N ILE A 41 -4.68 -4.39 -2.62
CA ILE A 41 -3.85 -5.46 -3.17
C ILE A 41 -4.74 -6.67 -3.40
N SER A 42 -4.84 -7.12 -4.65
CA SER A 42 -5.65 -8.29 -5.01
C SER A 42 -5.23 -9.51 -4.19
N ASN A 43 -6.20 -10.28 -3.70
CA ASN A 43 -5.96 -11.50 -2.90
C ASN A 43 -5.17 -11.27 -1.60
N CYS A 44 -5.12 -10.04 -1.09
CA CYS A 44 -4.56 -9.72 0.22
C CYS A 44 -5.67 -9.42 1.25
N PRO A 45 -6.08 -10.39 2.08
CA PRO A 45 -7.01 -10.13 3.17
C PRO A 45 -6.36 -9.26 4.25
N LYS A 46 -7.18 -8.53 5.02
CA LYS A 46 -6.83 -7.48 6.01
C LYS A 46 -5.75 -7.82 7.04
N ASN A 47 -5.28 -9.06 7.15
CA ASN A 47 -4.36 -9.49 8.22
C ASN A 47 -2.96 -9.86 7.70
N LYS A 48 -2.85 -10.37 6.46
CA LYS A 48 -1.59 -10.83 5.85
C LYS A 48 -1.78 -11.17 4.37
N CYS A 49 -0.95 -10.61 3.49
CA CYS A 49 -1.01 -10.98 2.07
C CYS A 49 -0.45 -12.39 1.85
N SER A 50 -1.21 -13.27 1.19
CA SER A 50 -0.72 -14.56 0.72
C SER A 50 -0.40 -14.48 -0.77
N LEU A 51 0.87 -14.35 -1.11
CA LEU A 51 1.33 -14.22 -2.49
C LEU A 51 1.67 -15.61 -3.03
N LYS A 52 0.89 -16.09 -4.00
CA LYS A 52 1.13 -17.40 -4.61
C LYS A 52 2.15 -17.29 -5.74
N ARG A 53 3.14 -18.17 -5.79
CA ARG A 53 4.09 -18.24 -6.92
C ARG A 53 3.37 -18.52 -8.23
N ASN A 54 3.98 -18.05 -9.31
CA ASN A 54 3.45 -18.18 -10.67
C ASN A 54 2.04 -17.61 -10.82
N THR A 55 1.74 -16.56 -10.06
CA THR A 55 0.50 -15.78 -10.20
C THR A 55 0.84 -14.30 -10.32
N ASP A 56 -0.12 -13.56 -10.86
CA ASP A 56 -0.08 -12.11 -10.94
C ASP A 56 -0.91 -11.52 -9.78
N THR A 57 -0.37 -10.47 -9.16
CA THR A 57 -1.04 -9.69 -8.11
C THR A 57 -1.17 -8.25 -8.58
N VAL A 58 -2.39 -7.72 -8.57
CA VAL A 58 -2.65 -6.33 -8.91
C VAL A 58 -2.63 -5.51 -7.64
N VAL A 59 -1.93 -4.37 -7.68
CA VAL A 59 -2.03 -3.33 -6.65
C VAL A 59 -2.63 -2.08 -7.26
N GLU A 60 -3.45 -1.42 -6.47
CA GLU A 60 -4.02 -0.11 -6.76
C GLU A 60 -3.75 0.81 -5.57
N ILE A 61 -3.23 2.00 -5.85
CA ILE A 61 -2.87 3.00 -4.83
C ILE A 61 -3.46 4.34 -5.24
N LYS A 62 -4.20 4.97 -4.34
CA LYS A 62 -4.63 6.36 -4.50
C LYS A 62 -3.48 7.29 -4.10
N LEU A 63 -3.09 8.16 -5.02
CA LEU A 63 -1.98 9.10 -4.83
C LEU A 63 -2.51 10.53 -4.79
N LYS A 64 -2.00 11.31 -3.84
CA LYS A 64 -2.20 12.76 -3.78
C LYS A 64 -0.88 13.45 -3.43
N PRO A 65 -0.01 13.71 -4.42
CA PRO A 65 1.33 14.26 -4.16
C PRO A 65 1.26 15.64 -3.51
N LYS A 66 2.18 15.91 -2.58
CA LYS A 66 2.32 17.22 -1.91
C LYS A 66 3.19 18.22 -2.70
N ARG A 67 3.86 17.75 -3.75
CA ARG A 67 4.72 18.52 -4.67
C ARG A 67 4.62 17.96 -6.08
N ASP A 68 5.16 18.66 -7.06
CA ASP A 68 5.25 18.13 -8.41
C ASP A 68 6.28 17.00 -8.51
N PHE A 69 5.97 15.98 -9.33
CA PHE A 69 6.86 14.88 -9.70
C PHE A 69 6.97 14.82 -11.22
N LYS A 70 8.17 15.07 -11.77
CA LYS A 70 8.40 14.98 -13.23
C LYS A 70 8.59 13.53 -13.68
N GLU A 71 9.18 12.74 -12.81
CA GLU A 71 9.39 11.31 -12.96
C GLU A 71 8.88 10.63 -11.69
N LEU A 72 8.57 9.36 -11.84
CA LEU A 72 8.16 8.51 -10.73
C LEU A 72 8.75 7.13 -10.96
N ASN A 73 9.59 6.69 -10.04
CA ASN A 73 10.27 5.42 -10.06
C ASN A 73 9.82 4.60 -8.86
N SER A 74 9.91 3.28 -9.01
CA SER A 74 9.48 2.34 -7.99
C SER A 74 10.65 1.85 -7.14
N ASP A 75 10.46 1.88 -5.83
CA ASP A 75 11.33 1.29 -4.83
C ASP A 75 10.60 0.13 -4.15
N ILE A 76 10.57 -1.03 -4.83
CA ILE A 76 9.79 -2.19 -4.38
C ILE A 76 10.76 -3.29 -3.95
N GLN A 77 10.65 -3.69 -2.68
CA GLN A 77 11.57 -4.62 -2.06
C GLN A 77 10.84 -5.62 -1.16
N GLY A 78 11.35 -6.83 -1.06
CA GLY A 78 10.99 -7.78 -0.03
C GLY A 78 12.04 -7.77 1.08
N ILE A 79 11.63 -7.46 2.31
CA ILE A 79 12.49 -7.47 3.48
C ILE A 79 12.34 -8.83 4.18
N ILE A 80 13.41 -9.61 4.22
CA ILE A 80 13.48 -10.92 4.87
C ILE A 80 14.55 -10.86 5.94
N LEU A 81 14.19 -11.04 7.22
CA LEU A 81 15.13 -10.97 8.34
C LEU A 81 15.95 -9.66 8.31
N ASP A 82 15.27 -8.53 8.12
CA ASP A 82 15.85 -7.18 7.99
C ASP A 82 16.79 -6.97 6.80
N VAL A 83 16.90 -7.96 5.91
CA VAL A 83 17.67 -7.83 4.65
C VAL A 83 16.71 -7.42 3.52
N PRO A 84 16.89 -6.21 2.94
CA PRO A 84 16.13 -5.79 1.77
C PRO A 84 16.57 -6.54 0.51
N ILE A 85 15.62 -7.09 -0.24
CA ILE A 85 15.85 -7.76 -1.52
C ILE A 85 14.99 -7.09 -2.59
N PRO A 86 15.59 -6.53 -3.65
CA PRO A 86 14.85 -5.92 -4.76
C PRO A 86 13.85 -6.88 -5.42
N PHE A 87 12.65 -6.40 -5.71
CA PHE A 87 11.67 -7.17 -6.45
C PHE A 87 12.02 -7.16 -7.95
N LEU A 88 12.37 -8.35 -8.49
CA LEU A 88 12.97 -8.47 -9.82
C LEU A 88 12.05 -7.96 -10.94
N GLY A 89 12.57 -7.06 -11.76
CA GLY A 89 11.85 -6.47 -12.89
C GLY A 89 10.94 -5.29 -12.53
N TYR A 90 10.83 -4.95 -11.25
CA TYR A 90 10.00 -3.83 -10.80
C TYR A 90 10.83 -2.79 -10.04
N TYR A 91 11.80 -3.19 -9.21
CA TYR A 91 12.69 -2.25 -8.53
C TYR A 91 13.44 -1.34 -9.51
N GLY A 92 13.43 -0.03 -9.25
CA GLY A 92 14.13 1.00 -10.03
C GLY A 92 13.49 1.30 -11.39
N THR A 93 12.29 0.79 -11.66
CA THR A 93 11.59 1.00 -12.94
C THR A 93 10.60 2.17 -12.87
N SER A 94 10.31 2.78 -14.02
CA SER A 94 9.36 3.89 -14.09
C SER A 94 7.93 3.43 -13.77
N ALA A 95 7.30 4.13 -12.82
CA ALA A 95 5.90 3.96 -12.46
C ALA A 95 4.95 4.81 -13.33
N CYS A 96 5.46 5.79 -14.07
CA CYS A 96 4.66 6.71 -14.88
C CYS A 96 3.70 5.99 -15.86
N PRO A 97 4.08 4.92 -16.58
CA PRO A 97 3.16 4.20 -17.48
C PRO A 97 1.94 3.58 -16.79
N HIS A 98 1.94 3.53 -15.46
CA HIS A 98 0.93 2.89 -14.61
C HIS A 98 0.12 3.91 -13.79
N ILE A 99 0.20 5.20 -14.14
CA ILE A 99 -0.57 6.28 -13.53
C ILE A 99 -1.82 6.56 -14.35
N TYR A 100 -2.95 6.54 -13.67
CA TYR A 100 -4.27 6.84 -14.20
C TYR A 100 -4.83 8.12 -13.60
N ASP A 101 -5.82 8.71 -14.27
CA ASP A 101 -6.64 9.80 -13.75
C ASP A 101 -7.33 9.44 -12.42
N ALA A 102 -7.94 10.43 -11.76
CA ALA A 102 -8.60 10.24 -10.47
C ALA A 102 -9.74 9.21 -10.52
N GLU A 103 -10.35 9.03 -11.70
CA GLU A 103 -11.39 8.04 -11.97
C GLU A 103 -10.84 6.64 -12.27
N GLY A 104 -9.53 6.49 -12.45
CA GLY A 104 -8.86 5.23 -12.76
C GLY A 104 -9.16 4.68 -14.16
N LYS A 105 -9.56 5.53 -15.11
CA LYS A 105 -10.04 5.17 -16.45
C LYS A 105 -8.98 5.32 -17.53
N ASN A 106 -8.27 6.45 -17.56
CA ASN A 106 -7.29 6.75 -18.59
C ASN A 106 -5.88 6.80 -18.00
N VAL A 107 -4.90 6.25 -18.71
CA VAL A 107 -3.49 6.41 -18.36
C VAL A 107 -3.08 7.85 -18.67
N VAL A 108 -2.64 8.59 -17.66
CA VAL A 108 -2.23 10.00 -17.78
C VAL A 108 -0.73 10.19 -17.66
N GLY A 109 -0.02 9.22 -17.07
CA GLY A 109 1.43 9.30 -16.97
C GLY A 109 1.95 10.34 -15.97
N CYS A 110 3.21 10.69 -16.15
CA CYS A 110 3.86 11.82 -15.48
C CYS A 110 3.89 13.03 -16.45
N PRO A 111 3.99 14.28 -15.97
CA PRO A 111 4.23 14.67 -14.57
C PRO A 111 2.99 14.58 -13.67
N LEU A 112 3.21 14.31 -12.38
CA LEU A 112 2.17 14.47 -11.35
C LEU A 112 2.24 15.86 -10.74
N LYS A 113 1.06 16.46 -10.50
CA LYS A 113 0.93 17.81 -9.94
C LYS A 113 0.51 17.80 -8.49
N ALA A 114 1.13 18.69 -7.71
CA ALA A 114 0.81 18.84 -6.30
C ALA A 114 -0.70 19.05 -6.07
N GLY A 115 -1.28 18.30 -5.12
CA GLY A 115 -2.68 18.42 -4.73
C GLY A 115 -3.69 17.71 -5.63
N GLU A 116 -3.30 17.28 -6.84
CA GLU A 116 -4.16 16.48 -7.72
C GLU A 116 -4.22 15.03 -7.25
N THR A 117 -5.28 14.32 -7.62
CA THR A 117 -5.48 12.91 -7.26
C THR A 117 -5.24 12.03 -8.48
N TYR A 118 -4.50 10.94 -8.28
CA TYR A 118 -4.20 9.95 -9.31
C TYR A 118 -4.41 8.56 -8.76
N ILE A 119 -4.58 7.59 -9.66
CA ILE A 119 -4.60 6.18 -9.32
C ILE A 119 -3.37 5.51 -9.92
N TYR A 120 -2.49 4.97 -9.08
CA TYR A 120 -1.47 4.03 -9.54
C TYR A 120 -2.06 2.63 -9.59
N ARG A 121 -1.95 1.94 -10.72
CA ARG A 121 -2.41 0.56 -10.85
C ARG A 121 -1.42 -0.26 -11.67
N ASN A 122 -0.86 -1.31 -11.09
CA ASN A 122 0.09 -2.16 -11.78
C ASN A 122 -0.04 -3.63 -11.35
N SER A 123 0.38 -4.55 -12.24
CA SER A 123 0.33 -6.00 -12.06
C SER A 123 1.73 -6.58 -11.86
N PHE A 124 1.88 -7.39 -10.82
CA PHE A 124 3.16 -7.90 -10.33
C PHE A 124 3.18 -9.42 -10.38
N LYS A 125 4.16 -9.97 -11.10
CA LYS A 125 4.36 -11.41 -11.17
C LYS A 125 5.15 -11.91 -9.97
N ILE A 126 4.56 -12.84 -9.21
CA ILE A 126 5.28 -13.56 -8.15
C ILE A 126 6.06 -14.70 -8.80
N LEU A 127 7.36 -14.49 -9.02
CA LEU A 127 8.17 -15.42 -9.80
C LEU A 127 8.31 -16.81 -9.13
N PRO A 128 8.37 -17.91 -9.90
CA PRO A 128 8.58 -19.25 -9.35
C PRO A 128 9.87 -19.40 -8.52
N VAL A 129 10.90 -18.60 -8.83
CA VAL A 129 12.21 -18.62 -8.15
C VAL A 129 12.16 -18.05 -6.73
N TYR A 130 11.16 -17.23 -6.39
CA TYR A 130 11.09 -16.59 -5.08
C TYR A 130 10.87 -17.60 -3.96
N PRO A 131 11.59 -17.55 -2.83
CA PRO A 131 11.47 -18.55 -1.76
C PRO A 131 10.10 -18.54 -1.07
N THR A 132 9.70 -19.67 -0.49
CA THR A 132 8.49 -19.75 0.36
C THR A 132 8.86 -19.19 1.73
N VAL A 133 8.46 -17.96 2.01
CA VAL A 133 8.96 -17.20 3.16
C VAL A 133 7.93 -16.18 3.63
N SER A 134 7.98 -15.83 4.92
CA SER A 134 7.29 -14.62 5.40
C SER A 134 8.24 -13.43 5.28
N LEU A 135 7.71 -12.32 4.81
CA LEU A 135 8.48 -11.12 4.51
C LEU A 135 7.64 -9.88 4.78
N VAL A 136 8.28 -8.73 4.84
CA VAL A 136 7.62 -7.43 4.72
C VAL A 136 7.85 -6.93 3.30
N VAL A 137 6.78 -6.57 2.59
CA VAL A 137 6.90 -5.91 1.28
C VAL A 137 7.01 -4.42 1.55
N HIS A 138 8.13 -3.82 1.17
CA HIS A 138 8.31 -2.37 1.11
C HIS A 138 7.89 -1.87 -0.27
N TRP A 139 7.08 -0.82 -0.28
CA TRP A 139 6.54 -0.20 -1.48
C TRP A 139 6.75 1.30 -1.44
N GLY A 140 7.74 1.77 -2.20
CA GLY A 140 7.96 3.20 -2.46
C GLY A 140 7.65 3.55 -3.91
N LEU A 141 7.03 4.71 -4.12
CA LEU A 141 7.03 5.39 -5.41
C LEU A 141 7.55 6.80 -5.18
N GLY A 142 8.53 7.24 -5.97
CA GLY A 142 9.20 8.52 -5.73
C GLY A 142 10.15 8.93 -6.84
N ASP A 143 10.84 10.04 -6.61
CA ASP A 143 12.01 10.42 -7.41
C ASP A 143 13.26 10.48 -6.50
N SER A 144 14.37 11.01 -7.00
CA SER A 144 15.61 11.11 -6.23
C SER A 144 15.55 11.97 -4.96
N ASN A 145 14.50 12.80 -4.81
CA ASN A 145 14.38 13.73 -3.68
C ASN A 145 13.49 13.19 -2.57
N ASP A 146 12.34 12.62 -2.90
CA ASP A 146 11.35 12.15 -1.93
C ASP A 146 10.32 11.21 -2.59
N ASP A 147 9.54 10.52 -1.76
CA ASP A 147 8.47 9.63 -2.19
C ASP A 147 7.12 10.36 -2.29
N VAL A 148 6.30 10.00 -3.29
CA VAL A 148 4.87 10.36 -3.29
C VAL A 148 4.09 9.49 -2.30
N VAL A 149 4.49 8.23 -2.15
CA VAL A 149 3.92 7.26 -1.21
C VAL A 149 5.01 6.26 -0.80
N CYS A 150 5.03 5.88 0.47
CA CYS A 150 5.85 4.79 0.97
C CYS A 150 5.13 4.01 2.06
N PHE A 151 4.99 2.70 1.87
CA PHE A 151 4.39 1.82 2.87
C PHE A 151 4.98 0.42 2.91
N GLU A 152 4.68 -0.29 3.99
CA GLU A 152 5.08 -1.66 4.25
C GLU A 152 3.85 -2.55 4.49
N VAL A 153 3.88 -3.77 3.95
CA VAL A 153 2.82 -4.77 4.13
C VAL A 153 3.39 -6.14 4.51
N PRO A 154 2.94 -6.76 5.62
CA PRO A 154 3.32 -8.12 5.95
C PRO A 154 2.74 -9.12 4.95
N ALA A 155 3.59 -9.96 4.37
CA ALA A 155 3.21 -10.95 3.37
C ALA A 155 3.80 -12.34 3.67
N LYS A 156 3.32 -13.33 2.93
CA LYS A 156 3.95 -14.66 2.83
C LYS A 156 3.87 -15.14 1.39
N ILE A 157 5.02 -15.46 0.82
CA ILE A 157 5.13 -16.15 -0.47
C ILE A 157 4.88 -17.64 -0.21
N LYS A 158 4.00 -18.24 -1.02
CA LYS A 158 3.62 -19.67 -0.98
C LYS A 158 3.74 -20.28 -2.37
N ALA A 159 3.85 -21.61 -2.40
CA ALA A 159 3.80 -22.39 -3.64
C ALA A 159 2.46 -22.24 -4.38
#